data_AF-A0A3S0DK56-F1
#
_entry.id   AF-A0A3S0DK56-F1
#
_cell.length_a   1.000
_cell.length_b   1.000
_cell.length_c   1.000
_cell.angle_alpha   90.00
_cell.angle_beta   90.00
_cell.angle_gamma   90.00
#
_symmetry.space_group_name_H-M   'P 1'
#
loop_
_entity.id
_entity.type
_entity.pdbx_description
1 polymer ?
#
loop_
_entity_poly.entity_id
_entity_poly.type
_entity_poly.pdbx_seq_one_letter_code
_entity_poly.pdbx_strand_id
1 'polypeptide(L)'
;MASKEAYQQKLEAQIKEWDVKLEQLRAKAQMASAELRIQYENELEDLARRRKSMQKMFEEIGHHSEAAWQDVKDGAEKARLEMARAMDKFSNFFK
;
A
#
# COMPACT_ATOMS: atom_id res chain seq x y z
N MET A 1 16.69 17.19 -7.12
CA MET A 1 16.29 16.34 -8.27
C MET A 1 16.59 14.84 -8.10
N ALA A 2 17.86 14.37 -8.08
CA ALA A 2 18.16 12.94 -7.98
C ALA A 2 17.54 12.20 -6.75
N SER A 3 17.40 12.90 -5.63
CA SER A 3 16.76 12.37 -4.42
C SER A 3 15.24 12.17 -4.56
N LYS A 4 14.57 13.00 -5.37
CA LYS A 4 13.12 12.92 -5.63
C LYS A 4 12.82 11.75 -6.55
N GLU A 5 13.55 11.63 -7.66
CA GLU A 5 13.40 10.53 -8.63
C GLU A 5 13.76 9.16 -8.02
N ALA A 6 14.85 9.07 -7.25
CA ALA A 6 15.22 7.83 -6.57
C ALA A 6 14.18 7.40 -5.52
N TYR A 7 13.65 8.37 -4.76
CA TYR A 7 12.54 8.11 -3.86
C TYR A 7 11.28 7.69 -4.62
N GLN A 8 11.08 8.27 -5.81
CA GLN A 8 9.98 7.91 -6.67
C GLN A 8 10.01 6.44 -7.08
N GLN A 9 11.13 6.00 -7.64
CA GLN A 9 11.32 4.60 -8.02
C GLN A 9 11.16 3.63 -6.83
N LYS A 10 11.63 4.02 -5.63
CA LYS A 10 11.47 3.23 -4.41
C LYS A 10 10.00 3.01 -4.06
N LEU A 11 9.18 4.05 -4.13
CA LEU A 11 7.75 3.94 -3.82
C LEU A 11 7.00 3.13 -4.89
N GLU A 12 7.32 3.31 -6.17
CA GLU A 12 6.73 2.47 -7.23
C GLU A 12 7.04 0.99 -7.04
N ALA A 13 8.29 0.66 -6.68
CA ALA A 13 8.69 -0.71 -6.41
C ALA A 13 7.91 -1.31 -5.23
N GLN A 14 7.68 -0.53 -4.17
CA GLN A 14 6.87 -0.98 -3.03
C GLN A 14 5.39 -1.15 -3.36
N ILE A 15 4.81 -0.26 -4.18
CA ILE A 15 3.43 -0.41 -4.63
C ILE A 15 3.27 -1.72 -5.40
N LYS A 16 4.21 -2.05 -6.29
CA LYS A 16 4.23 -3.33 -7.01
C LYS A 16 4.37 -4.52 -6.07
N GLU A 17 5.22 -4.41 -5.05
CA GLU A 17 5.36 -5.45 -4.03
C GLU A 17 4.04 -5.70 -3.27
N TRP A 18 3.33 -4.63 -2.93
CA TRP A 18 2.03 -4.73 -2.28
C TRP A 18 0.94 -5.30 -3.18
N ASP A 19 0.97 -5.03 -4.48
CA ASP A 19 0.04 -5.65 -5.42
C ASP A 19 0.17 -7.17 -5.39
N VAL A 20 1.39 -7.67 -5.49
CA VAL A 20 1.67 -9.11 -5.42
C VAL A 20 1.23 -9.69 -4.08
N LYS A 21 1.53 -9.02 -2.96
CA LYS A 21 1.09 -9.46 -1.63
C LYS A 21 -0.44 -9.46 -1.51
N LEU A 22 -1.14 -8.47 -2.03
CA LEU A 22 -2.61 -8.43 -2.01
C LEU A 22 -3.22 -9.56 -2.82
N GLU A 23 -2.66 -9.89 -3.97
CA GLU A 23 -3.09 -11.04 -4.76
C GLU A 23 -2.91 -12.36 -4.02
N GLN A 24 -1.76 -12.56 -3.37
CA GLN A 24 -1.50 -13.74 -2.54
C GLN A 24 -2.48 -13.84 -1.37
N LEU A 25 -2.73 -12.72 -0.70
CA LEU A 25 -3.67 -12.64 0.42
C LEU A 25 -5.12 -12.87 -0.02
N ARG A 26 -5.51 -12.39 -1.20
CA ARG A 26 -6.82 -12.68 -1.83
C ARG A 26 -6.97 -14.17 -2.15
N ALA A 27 -5.97 -14.79 -2.74
CA ALA A 27 -6.00 -16.21 -3.04
C ALA A 27 -6.17 -17.06 -1.76
N LYS A 28 -5.44 -16.71 -0.68
CA LYS A 28 -5.61 -17.36 0.63
C LYS A 28 -7.00 -17.14 1.21
N ALA A 29 -7.54 -15.92 1.13
CA ALA A 29 -8.87 -15.61 1.62
C ALA A 29 -9.97 -16.40 0.89
N GLN A 30 -9.81 -16.65 -0.42
CA GLN A 30 -10.74 -17.48 -1.19
C GLN A 30 -10.77 -18.95 -0.75
N MET A 31 -9.70 -19.44 -0.13
CA MET A 31 -9.63 -20.80 0.44
C MET A 31 -10.22 -20.90 1.85
N ALA A 32 -10.57 -19.76 2.48
CA ALA A 32 -11.12 -19.74 3.83
C ALA A 32 -12.61 -20.16 3.86
N SER A 33 -13.14 -20.40 5.07
CA SER A 33 -14.58 -20.66 5.26
C SER A 33 -15.43 -19.47 4.80
N ALA A 34 -16.71 -19.70 4.50
CA ALA A 34 -17.62 -18.67 3.99
C ALA A 34 -17.73 -17.45 4.92
N GLU A 35 -17.72 -17.66 6.25
CA GLU A 35 -17.76 -16.59 7.25
C GLU A 35 -16.47 -15.76 7.26
N LEU A 36 -15.31 -16.42 7.23
CA LEU A 36 -14.00 -15.75 7.19
C LEU A 36 -13.78 -15.04 5.86
N ARG A 37 -14.30 -15.58 4.76
CA ARG A 37 -14.18 -14.97 3.43
C ARG A 37 -14.79 -13.56 3.40
N ILE A 38 -15.96 -13.36 3.99
CA ILE A 38 -16.61 -12.03 4.04
C ILE A 38 -15.75 -11.04 4.84
N GLN A 39 -15.24 -11.46 6.01
CA GLN A 39 -14.37 -10.62 6.82
C GLN A 39 -13.07 -10.27 6.06
N TYR A 40 -12.48 -11.25 5.39
CA TYR A 40 -11.25 -11.06 4.63
C TYR A 40 -11.45 -10.19 3.39
N GLU A 41 -12.56 -10.32 2.67
CA GLU A 41 -12.89 -9.47 1.53
C GLU A 41 -12.94 -7.99 1.94
N ASN A 42 -13.56 -7.67 3.07
CA ASN A 42 -13.62 -6.30 3.59
C ASN A 42 -12.24 -5.72 3.91
N GLU A 43 -11.39 -6.49 4.61
CA GLU A 43 -10.02 -6.06 4.95
C GLU A 43 -9.15 -5.93 3.68
N LEU A 44 -9.27 -6.86 2.74
CA LEU A 44 -8.57 -6.81 1.45
C LEU A 44 -8.99 -5.63 0.59
N GLU A 45 -10.26 -5.25 0.64
CA GLU A 45 -10.76 -4.05 -0.03
C GLU A 45 -10.19 -2.79 0.60
N ASP A 46 -10.09 -2.72 1.94
CA ASP A 46 -9.47 -1.59 2.62
C ASP A 46 -7.99 -1.43 2.26
N LEU A 47 -7.25 -2.53 2.26
CA LEU A 47 -5.85 -2.55 1.82
C LEU A 47 -5.71 -2.11 0.36
N ALA A 48 -6.60 -2.57 -0.52
CA ALA A 48 -6.59 -2.16 -1.93
C ALA A 48 -6.91 -0.67 -2.11
N ARG A 49 -7.84 -0.11 -1.31
CA ARG A 49 -8.12 1.33 -1.30
C ARG A 49 -6.91 2.13 -0.84
N ARG A 50 -6.26 1.74 0.26
CA ARG A 50 -5.04 2.39 0.77
C ARG A 50 -3.91 2.40 -0.26
N ARG A 51 -3.66 1.25 -0.91
CA ARG A 51 -2.69 1.13 -2.00
C ARG A 51 -3.00 2.10 -3.15
N LYS A 52 -4.26 2.18 -3.58
CA LYS A 52 -4.67 3.12 -4.65
C LYS A 52 -4.49 4.58 -4.24
N SER A 53 -4.82 4.94 -2.99
CA SER A 53 -4.60 6.29 -2.48
C SER A 53 -3.12 6.66 -2.46
N MET A 54 -2.25 5.73 -2.05
CA MET A 54 -0.80 5.94 -2.11
C MET A 54 -0.28 6.12 -3.54
N GLN A 55 -0.78 5.34 -4.50
CA GLN A 55 -0.41 5.54 -5.92
C GLN A 55 -0.82 6.92 -6.42
N LYS A 56 -2.03 7.40 -6.09
CA LYS A 56 -2.46 8.75 -6.49
C LYS A 56 -1.60 9.84 -5.87
N MET A 57 -1.40 9.75 -4.55
CA MET A 57 -0.51 10.67 -3.83
C MET A 57 0.87 10.71 -4.47
N PHE A 58 1.37 9.55 -4.88
CA PHE A 58 2.66 9.40 -5.54
C PHE A 58 2.76 10.10 -6.91
N GLU A 59 1.74 9.91 -7.76
CA GLU A 59 1.64 10.57 -9.06
C GLU A 59 1.59 12.10 -8.90
N GLU A 60 0.87 12.58 -7.89
CA GLU A 60 0.78 14.01 -7.56
C GLU A 60 2.12 14.59 -7.10
N ILE A 61 2.97 13.82 -6.37
CA ILE A 61 4.29 14.32 -5.93
C ILE A 61 5.21 14.67 -7.11
N GLY A 62 5.05 14.02 -8.26
CA GLY A 62 5.77 14.40 -9.48
C GLY A 62 5.60 15.88 -9.84
N HIS A 63 4.43 16.45 -9.55
CA HIS A 63 4.00 17.78 -9.96
C HIS A 63 4.30 18.88 -8.93
N HIS A 64 4.61 18.52 -7.67
CA HIS A 64 4.88 19.47 -6.60
C HIS A 64 6.29 20.09 -6.66
N SER A 65 6.40 21.35 -6.22
CA SER A 65 7.67 22.09 -6.07
C SER A 65 8.56 21.47 -4.99
N GLU A 66 9.86 21.75 -5.02
CA GLU A 66 10.82 21.23 -4.02
C GLU A 66 10.49 21.63 -2.58
N ALA A 67 9.81 22.77 -2.37
CA ALA A 67 9.38 23.22 -1.04
C ALA A 67 8.23 22.36 -0.47
N ALA A 68 7.31 21.89 -1.32
CA ALA A 68 6.20 21.03 -0.90
C ALA A 68 6.59 19.54 -0.87
N TRP A 69 7.71 19.16 -1.52
CA TRP A 69 8.18 17.78 -1.61
C TRP A 69 8.39 17.12 -0.23
N GLN A 70 8.91 17.86 0.75
CA GLN A 70 9.24 17.31 2.06
C GLN A 70 7.99 16.87 2.83
N ASP A 71 6.96 17.71 2.87
CA ASP A 71 5.69 17.40 3.55
C ASP A 71 4.98 16.22 2.91
N VAL A 72 5.00 16.16 1.58
CA VAL A 72 4.37 15.05 0.84
C VAL A 72 5.16 13.76 1.03
N LYS A 73 6.50 13.82 1.07
CA LYS A 73 7.36 12.67 1.40
C LYS A 73 7.04 12.11 2.78
N ASP A 74 6.89 12.96 3.78
CA ASP A 74 6.58 12.54 5.15
C ASP A 74 5.18 11.91 5.25
N GLY A 75 4.20 12.47 4.55
CA GLY A 75 2.87 11.87 4.42
C GLY A 75 2.92 10.49 3.73
N ALA A 76 3.72 10.36 2.67
CA ALA A 76 3.89 9.10 1.95
C ALA A 76 4.58 8.03 2.81
N GLU A 77 5.61 8.39 3.60
CA GLU A 77 6.24 7.45 4.55
C GLU A 77 5.27 7.00 5.64
N LYS A 78 4.42 7.89 6.17
CA LYS A 78 3.38 7.52 7.13
C LYS A 78 2.39 6.52 6.52
N ALA A 79 1.85 6.84 5.34
CA ALA A 79 0.94 5.94 4.63
C ALA A 79 1.59 4.58 4.34
N ARG A 80 2.88 4.58 3.99
CA ARG A 80 3.66 3.36 3.77
C ARG A 80 3.78 2.49 5.02
N LEU A 81 4.08 3.10 6.16
CA LEU A 81 4.17 2.38 7.43
C LEU A 81 2.82 1.81 7.87
N GLU A 82 1.74 2.57 7.68
CA GLU A 82 0.38 2.10 7.95
C GLU A 82 -0.01 0.92 7.06
N MET A 83 0.27 1.01 5.76
CA MET A 83 0.02 -0.08 4.82
C MET A 83 0.80 -1.35 5.19
N ALA A 84 2.08 -1.22 5.52
CA ALA A 84 2.92 -2.34 5.95
C ALA A 84 2.36 -3.01 7.22
N ARG A 85 1.92 -2.22 8.21
CA ARG A 85 1.29 -2.74 9.43
C ARG A 85 -0.03 -3.43 9.15
N ALA A 86 -0.86 -2.86 8.29
CA ALA A 86 -2.16 -3.43 7.94
C ALA A 86 -1.99 -4.77 7.21
N MET A 87 -1.03 -4.88 6.29
CA MET A 87 -0.67 -6.14 5.62
C MET A 87 -0.12 -7.19 6.57
N ASP A 88 0.76 -6.81 7.51
CA ASP A 88 1.31 -7.74 8.50
C ASP A 88 0.21 -8.26 9.42
N LYS A 89 -0.65 -7.37 9.94
CA LYS A 89 -1.83 -7.73 10.72
C LYS A 89 -2.73 -8.71 9.96
N PHE A 90 -3.02 -8.43 8.70
CA PHE A 90 -3.86 -9.29 7.88
C PHE A 90 -3.20 -10.66 7.62
N SER A 91 -1.90 -10.67 7.33
CA SER A 91 -1.13 -11.91 7.13
C SER A 91 -1.10 -12.79 8.38
N ASN A 92 -1.09 -12.19 9.57
CA ASN A 92 -1.15 -12.92 10.84
C ASN A 92 -2.49 -13.63 11.08
N PHE A 93 -3.57 -13.29 10.36
CA PHE A 93 -4.82 -14.08 10.41
C PHE A 93 -4.70 -15.46 9.75
N PHE A 94 -3.66 -15.70 8.94
CA PHE A 94 -3.42 -16.96 8.25
C PHE A 94 -2.26 -17.78 8.84
N LYS A 95 -1.63 -17.31 9.92
CA LYS A 95 -0.61 -18.06 10.67
C LYS A 95 -1.28 -18.89 11.76
#